data_AF-A0A7S2NDV4-F1
#
_entry.id   AF-A0A7S2NDV4-F1
#
_cell.length_a   1.000
_cell.length_b   1.000
_cell.length_c   1.000
_cell.angle_alpha   90.00
_cell.angle_beta   90.00
_cell.angle_gamma   90.00
#
_symmetry.space_group_name_H-M   'P 1'
#
loop_
_entity.id
_entity.type
_entity.pdbx_description
1 polymer ?
#
loop_
_entity_poly.entity_id
_entity_poly.type
_entity_poly.pdbx_seq_one_letter_code
_entity_poly.pdbx_strand_id
1 'polypeptide(L)'
;YLVERFGPSPLQVQPYEDDFGAYSDWVKYAEVALTVPQREFVRFASQEPNKGLGEAVAAYAKWFVARLRLLDQALEDGREFLCAGRFTIADICVTYALLLGTRLGLDKKYGPYAPQTAAY
;
A
#
# COMPACT_ATOMS: atom_id res chain seq x y z
N TYR A 1 -14.97 -1.12 -9.71
CA TYR A 1 -16.33 -1.64 -10.03
C TYR A 1 -17.34 -1.28 -8.95
N LEU A 2 -17.21 -1.73 -7.70
CA LEU A 2 -18.24 -1.48 -6.66
C LEU A 2 -18.45 0.01 -6.38
N VAL A 3 -17.35 0.77 -6.25
CA VAL A 3 -17.37 2.23 -6.07
C VAL A 3 -18.14 2.94 -7.21
N GLU A 4 -17.91 2.51 -8.45
CA GLU A 4 -18.60 3.04 -9.64
C GLU A 4 -20.07 2.61 -9.69
N ARG A 5 -20.36 1.32 -9.48
CA ARG A 5 -21.70 0.74 -9.64
C ARG A 5 -22.70 1.26 -8.62
N PHE A 6 -22.25 1.46 -7.39
CA PHE A 6 -23.08 1.91 -6.26
C PHE A 6 -22.81 3.37 -5.90
N GLY A 7 -22.13 4.11 -6.79
CA GLY A 7 -21.94 5.54 -6.66
C GLY A 7 -23.20 6.35 -7.04
N PRO A 8 -23.13 7.69 -6.89
CA PRO A 8 -22.02 8.44 -6.30
C PRO A 8 -21.94 8.21 -4.79
N SER A 9 -20.72 8.01 -4.30
CA SER A 9 -20.44 7.86 -2.86
C SER A 9 -19.20 8.67 -2.48
N PRO A 10 -19.02 9.02 -1.19
CA PRO A 10 -17.82 9.70 -0.73
C PRO A 10 -16.51 8.93 -1.03
N LEU A 11 -16.60 7.61 -1.26
CA LEU A 11 -15.46 6.75 -1.54
C LEU A 11 -14.82 6.96 -2.92
N GLN A 12 -15.55 7.61 -3.83
CA GLN A 12 -15.11 7.90 -5.18
C GLN A 12 -14.60 9.34 -5.28
N VAL A 13 -13.46 9.54 -5.91
CA VAL A 13 -13.06 10.85 -6.43
C VAL A 13 -13.41 10.86 -7.93
N GLN A 14 -14.13 11.90 -8.36
CA GLN A 14 -14.64 12.05 -9.72
C GLN A 14 -13.59 12.66 -10.64
N PRO A 15 -13.63 12.38 -11.97
CA PRO A 15 -12.65 12.91 -12.93
C PRO A 15 -12.50 14.43 -12.99
N TYR A 16 -13.50 15.17 -12.51
CA TYR A 16 -13.51 16.63 -12.48
C TYR A 16 -13.10 17.22 -11.11
N GLU A 17 -12.84 16.39 -10.11
CA GLU A 17 -12.27 16.84 -8.82
C GLU A 17 -10.74 16.97 -8.94
N ASP A 18 -10.15 17.99 -8.31
CA ASP A 18 -8.73 18.32 -8.43
C ASP A 18 -7.80 17.14 -8.10
N ASP A 19 -8.17 16.33 -7.09
CA ASP A 19 -7.37 15.20 -6.60
C ASP A 19 -7.57 13.90 -7.39
N PHE A 20 -8.33 13.90 -8.49
CA PHE A 20 -8.61 12.66 -9.25
C PHE A 20 -7.34 11.95 -9.75
N GLY A 21 -6.35 12.72 -10.19
CA GLY A 21 -5.06 12.19 -10.63
C GLY A 21 -4.35 11.44 -9.50
N ALA A 22 -4.17 12.13 -8.36
CA ALA A 22 -3.54 11.54 -7.18
C ALA A 22 -4.31 10.32 -6.65
N TYR A 23 -5.65 10.39 -6.63
CA TYR A 23 -6.51 9.28 -6.25
C TYR A 23 -6.30 8.04 -7.12
N SER A 24 -6.25 8.22 -8.45
CA SER A 24 -6.03 7.13 -9.40
C SER A 24 -4.64 6.52 -9.23
N ASP A 25 -3.63 7.36 -9.00
CA ASP A 25 -2.26 6.94 -8.75
C ASP A 25 -2.17 6.14 -7.45
N TRP A 26 -2.78 6.57 -6.35
CA TRP A 26 -2.76 5.85 -5.07
C TRP A 26 -3.43 4.47 -5.15
N VAL A 27 -4.59 4.38 -5.81
CA VAL A 27 -5.26 3.09 -6.03
C VAL A 27 -4.35 2.14 -6.81
N LYS A 28 -3.70 2.62 -7.88
CA LYS A 28 -2.77 1.81 -8.68
C LYS A 28 -1.48 1.49 -7.90
N TYR A 29 -0.99 2.42 -7.10
CA TYR A 29 0.21 2.29 -6.29
C TYR A 29 0.05 1.19 -5.24
N ALA A 30 -1.09 1.17 -4.52
CA ALA A 30 -1.38 0.13 -3.55
C ALA A 30 -1.33 -1.28 -4.17
N GLU A 31 -1.86 -1.43 -5.39
CA GLU A 31 -1.84 -2.71 -6.09
C GLU A 31 -0.44 -3.09 -6.58
N VAL A 32 0.22 -2.20 -7.31
CA VAL A 32 1.43 -2.55 -8.09
C VAL A 32 2.71 -2.34 -7.29
N ALA A 33 2.77 -1.32 -6.44
CA ALA A 33 3.96 -1.02 -5.66
C ALA A 33 3.95 -1.71 -4.29
N LEU A 34 2.80 -1.76 -3.61
CA LEU A 34 2.71 -2.35 -2.26
C LEU A 34 2.36 -3.84 -2.27
N THR A 35 1.36 -4.27 -3.03
CA THR A 35 0.85 -5.65 -2.95
C THR A 35 1.70 -6.65 -3.76
N VAL A 36 2.30 -6.23 -4.88
CA VAL A 36 3.20 -7.09 -5.66
C VAL A 36 4.36 -7.68 -4.85
N PRO A 37 5.19 -6.90 -4.11
CA PRO A 37 6.27 -7.49 -3.32
C PRO A 37 5.75 -8.41 -2.22
N GLN A 38 4.56 -8.15 -1.66
CA GLN A 38 3.94 -9.04 -0.67
C GLN A 38 3.53 -10.38 -1.28
N ARG A 39 2.98 -10.37 -2.50
CA ARG A 39 2.63 -11.60 -3.22
C ARG A 39 3.86 -12.48 -3.48
N GLU A 40 4.94 -11.89 -3.99
CA GLU A 40 6.18 -12.64 -4.26
C GLU A 40 6.84 -13.12 -2.95
N PHE A 41 6.78 -12.31 -1.89
CA PHE A 41 7.21 -12.74 -0.55
C PHE A 41 6.45 -13.99 -0.09
N VAL A 42 5.11 -13.98 -0.15
CA VAL A 42 4.26 -15.13 0.23
C VAL A 42 4.60 -16.36 -0.60
N ARG A 43 4.76 -16.19 -1.90
CA ARG A 43 5.10 -17.27 -2.82
C ARG A 43 6.40 -17.96 -2.40
N PHE A 44 7.47 -17.20 -2.21
CA PHE A 44 8.79 -17.78 -1.92
C PHE A 44 8.95 -18.23 -0.47
N ALA A 45 8.29 -17.55 0.48
CA ALA A 45 8.41 -17.89 1.90
C ALA A 45 7.52 -19.07 2.31
N SER A 46 6.36 -19.27 1.65
CA SER A 46 5.34 -20.23 2.10
C SER A 46 4.95 -21.26 1.04
N GLN A 47 4.77 -20.85 -0.21
CA GLN A 47 4.27 -21.75 -1.26
C GLN A 47 5.39 -22.56 -1.93
N GLU A 48 6.57 -21.98 -2.08
CA GLU A 48 7.73 -22.60 -2.74
C GLU A 48 9.02 -22.64 -1.87
N PRO A 49 8.95 -23.01 -0.56
CA PRO A 49 10.06 -22.86 0.38
C PRO A 49 11.28 -23.72 0.02
N ASN A 50 11.08 -24.83 -0.68
CA ASN A 50 12.14 -25.80 -1.01
C ASN A 50 12.95 -25.42 -2.27
N LYS A 51 12.66 -24.29 -2.92
CA LYS A 51 13.37 -23.85 -4.14
C LYS A 51 14.65 -23.06 -3.89
N GLY A 52 15.07 -22.89 -2.64
CA GLY A 52 16.27 -22.13 -2.29
C GLY A 52 16.16 -20.62 -2.52
N LEU A 53 14.93 -20.08 -2.55
CA LEU A 53 14.65 -18.67 -2.88
C LEU A 53 14.72 -17.72 -1.66
N GLY A 54 15.49 -18.08 -0.63
CA GLY A 54 15.57 -17.31 0.62
C GLY A 54 16.08 -15.88 0.43
N GLU A 55 17.03 -15.65 -0.49
CA GLU A 55 17.50 -14.31 -0.82
C GLU A 55 16.41 -13.45 -1.46
N ALA A 56 15.60 -14.06 -2.34
CA ALA A 56 14.47 -13.37 -2.96
C ALA A 56 13.44 -12.94 -1.91
N VAL A 57 13.12 -13.81 -0.93
CA VAL A 57 12.23 -13.46 0.20
C VAL A 57 12.73 -12.20 0.91
N ALA A 58 14.01 -12.13 1.24
CA ALA A 58 14.60 -10.96 1.90
C ALA A 58 14.59 -9.72 0.99
N ALA A 59 14.83 -9.87 -0.32
CA ALA A 59 14.80 -8.78 -1.28
C ALA A 59 13.40 -8.18 -1.43
N TYR A 60 12.35 -9.00 -1.53
CA TYR A 60 10.97 -8.52 -1.64
C TYR A 60 10.47 -7.87 -0.35
N ALA A 61 10.90 -8.35 0.82
CA ALA A 61 10.63 -7.68 2.08
C ALA A 61 11.22 -6.26 2.09
N LYS A 62 12.50 -6.10 1.72
CA LYS A 62 13.15 -4.79 1.60
C LYS A 62 12.46 -3.91 0.56
N TRP A 63 12.01 -4.47 -0.55
CA TRP A 63 11.30 -3.74 -1.59
C TRP A 63 10.00 -3.15 -1.07
N PHE A 64 9.17 -3.95 -0.38
CA PHE A 64 7.94 -3.44 0.24
C PHE A 64 8.23 -2.24 1.16
N VAL A 65 9.22 -2.36 2.06
CA VAL A 65 9.61 -1.27 2.96
C VAL A 65 10.07 -0.02 2.20
N ALA A 66 10.84 -0.19 1.12
CA ALA A 66 11.29 0.94 0.31
C ALA A 66 10.14 1.71 -0.35
N ARG A 67 9.02 1.04 -0.66
CA ARG A 67 7.83 1.66 -1.24
C ARG A 67 7.03 2.48 -0.22
N LEU A 68 7.07 2.11 1.06
CA LEU A 68 6.41 2.91 2.11
C LEU A 68 6.93 4.35 2.20
N ARG A 69 8.16 4.62 1.75
CA ARG A 69 8.75 5.97 1.75
C ARG A 69 7.93 7.01 0.98
N LEU A 70 7.32 6.61 -0.15
CA LEU A 70 6.47 7.53 -0.90
C LEU A 70 5.21 7.89 -0.11
N LEU A 71 4.65 6.90 0.59
CA LEU A 71 3.47 7.07 1.41
C LEU A 71 3.77 7.91 2.65
N ASP A 72 4.89 7.66 3.33
CA ASP A 72 5.36 8.51 4.42
C ASP A 72 5.47 9.98 3.96
N GLN A 73 6.15 10.23 2.84
CA GLN A 73 6.31 11.58 2.30
C GLN A 73 4.97 12.26 1.98
N ALA A 74 4.00 11.49 1.49
CA ALA A 74 2.67 12.00 1.20
C ALA A 74 1.85 12.33 2.46
N LEU A 75 2.19 11.73 3.60
CA LEU A 75 1.53 11.94 4.89
C LEU A 75 2.30 12.92 5.80
N GLU A 76 3.48 13.39 5.39
CA GLU A 76 4.31 14.34 6.17
C GLU A 76 3.61 15.66 6.45
N ASP A 77 2.63 16.05 5.63
CA ASP A 77 1.83 17.27 5.83
C ASP A 77 0.72 17.11 6.91
N GLY A 78 0.61 15.92 7.51
CA GLY A 78 -0.36 15.63 8.57
C GLY A 78 -1.79 15.43 8.08
N ARG A 79 -2.00 15.18 6.78
CA ARG A 79 -3.32 14.88 6.24
C ARG A 79 -3.91 13.61 6.85
N GLU A 80 -5.22 13.64 7.08
CA GLU A 80 -5.98 12.48 7.59
C GLU A 80 -6.32 11.48 6.47
N PHE A 81 -6.45 11.94 5.23
CA PHE A 81 -6.82 11.13 4.07
C PHE A 81 -5.92 11.44 2.88
N LEU A 82 -5.68 10.46 2.01
CA LEU A 82 -4.76 10.62 0.87
C LEU A 82 -5.25 11.63 -0.16
N CYS A 83 -6.56 11.71 -0.38
CA CYS A 83 -7.15 12.47 -1.48
C CYS A 83 -8.47 13.14 -1.07
N ALA A 84 -8.74 14.29 -1.69
CA ALA A 84 -9.99 15.06 -1.61
C ALA A 84 -10.43 15.44 -0.18
N GLY A 85 -9.51 15.40 0.80
CA GLY A 85 -9.79 15.69 2.21
C GLY A 85 -10.86 14.79 2.83
N ARG A 86 -11.09 13.59 2.29
CA ARG A 86 -12.11 12.64 2.77
C ARG A 86 -11.67 11.20 2.61
N PHE A 87 -12.31 10.28 3.33
CA PHE A 87 -12.06 8.86 3.21
C PHE A 87 -12.53 8.31 1.85
N THR A 88 -11.61 7.71 1.10
CA THR A 88 -11.81 7.18 -0.26
C THR A 88 -11.37 5.72 -0.40
N ILE A 89 -11.64 5.11 -1.56
CA ILE A 89 -11.10 3.77 -1.87
C ILE A 89 -9.56 3.77 -1.96
N ALA A 90 -8.91 4.90 -2.20
CA ALA A 90 -7.45 4.99 -2.17
C ALA A 90 -6.92 4.63 -0.76
N ASP A 91 -7.55 5.18 0.27
CA ASP A 91 -7.21 4.92 1.67
C ASP A 91 -7.44 3.44 2.03
N ILE A 92 -8.56 2.86 1.59
CA ILE A 92 -8.87 1.43 1.78
C ILE A 92 -7.81 0.54 1.11
N CYS A 93 -7.44 0.84 -0.14
CA CYS A 93 -6.44 0.06 -0.88
C CYS A 93 -5.06 0.12 -0.21
N VAL A 94 -4.64 1.31 0.21
CA VAL A 94 -3.34 1.51 0.87
C VAL A 94 -3.32 0.86 2.25
N THR A 95 -4.31 1.13 3.11
CA THR A 95 -4.37 0.57 4.47
C THR A 95 -4.51 -0.95 4.46
N TYR A 96 -5.22 -1.54 3.49
CA TYR A 96 -5.23 -2.99 3.30
C TYR A 96 -3.83 -3.55 3.03
N ALA A 97 -3.05 -2.89 2.16
CA ALA A 97 -1.68 -3.30 1.89
C ALA A 97 -0.79 -3.17 3.14
N LEU A 98 -0.97 -2.12 3.95
CA LEU A 98 -0.26 -1.97 5.23
C LEU A 98 -0.62 -3.11 6.20
N LEU A 99 -1.92 -3.37 6.40
CA LEU A 99 -2.42 -4.45 7.24
C LEU A 99 -1.86 -5.82 6.80
N LEU A 100 -1.84 -6.10 5.50
CA LEU A 100 -1.28 -7.32 4.96
C LEU A 100 0.23 -7.39 5.24
N GLY A 101 0.97 -6.29 5.06
CA GLY A 101 2.39 -6.21 5.39
C GLY A 101 2.68 -6.57 6.85
N THR A 102 1.90 -6.03 7.79
CA THR A 102 1.99 -6.35 9.22
C THR A 102 1.66 -7.82 9.50
N ARG A 103 0.61 -8.37 8.89
CA ARG A 103 0.27 -9.79 9.05
C ARG A 103 1.33 -10.75 8.50
N LEU A 104 2.09 -10.32 7.50
CA LEU A 104 3.22 -11.05 6.94
C LEU A 104 4.52 -10.86 7.74
N GLY A 105 4.51 -10.03 8.79
CA GLY A 105 5.69 -9.73 9.60
C GLY A 105 6.74 -8.88 8.88
N LEU A 106 6.35 -8.16 7.82
CA LEU A 106 7.24 -7.29 7.05
C LEU A 106 7.57 -5.99 7.82
N ASP A 107 6.74 -5.63 8.78
CA ASP A 107 6.96 -4.56 9.76
C ASP A 107 8.19 -4.82 10.64
N LYS A 108 8.42 -6.07 11.03
CA LYS A 108 9.61 -6.48 11.79
C LYS A 108 10.91 -6.39 10.97
N LYS A 109 10.80 -6.12 9.66
CA LYS A 109 11.91 -6.03 8.71
C LYS A 109 12.25 -4.59 8.32
N TYR A 110 11.68 -3.58 8.98
CA TYR A 110 11.96 -2.18 8.65
C TYR A 110 13.44 -1.76 8.83
N GLY A 111 14.22 -2.50 9.61
CA GLY A 111 15.60 -2.12 9.89
C GLY A 111 15.65 -0.80 10.67
N PRO A 112 16.50 0.18 10.31
CA PRO A 112 16.57 1.47 11.00
C PRO A 112 15.43 2.44 10.64
N TYR A 113 14.61 2.10 9.64
CA TYR A 113 13.50 2.92 9.20
C TYR A 113 12.28 2.61 10.08
N ALA A 114 11.55 3.62 10.53
CA ALA A 114 10.30 3.46 11.26
C ALA A 114 9.24 4.27 10.48
N PRO A 115 8.40 3.62 9.67
CA PRO A 115 7.49 4.35 8.80
C PRO A 115 6.38 5.01 9.61
N GLN A 116 6.08 6.26 9.26
CA GLN A 116 4.97 7.02 9.84
C GLN A 116 3.62 6.40 9.46
N THR A 117 3.58 5.64 8.36
CA THR A 117 2.41 4.85 7.95
C THR A 117 1.93 3.83 8.98
N ALA A 118 2.70 3.54 10.03
CA ALA A 118 2.20 2.70 11.13
C ALA A 118 1.08 3.39 11.93
N ALA A 119 1.00 4.73 11.89
CA ALA A 119 -0.04 5.52 12.53
C ALA A 119 -1.22 5.86 11.59
N TYR A 120 -1.09 5.50 10.31
CA TYR A 120 -2.09 5.69 9.25
C TYR A 120 -2.97 4.45 9.10
#